data_AF-A0A1M6SUJ8-F1
#
_entry.id   AF-A0A1M6SUJ8-F1
#
_cell.length_a   1.000
_cell.length_b   1.000
_cell.length_c   1.000
_cell.angle_alpha   90.00
_cell.angle_beta   90.00
_cell.angle_gamma   90.00
#
_symmetry.space_group_name_H-M   'P 1'
#
loop_
_entity.id
_entity.type
_entity.pdbx_description
1 polymer ?
#
loop_
_entity_poly.entity_id
_entity_poly.type
_entity_poly.pdbx_seq_one_letter_code
_entity_poly.pdbx_strand_id
1 'polypeptide(L)'
;MPDRITEHLDEEGRRFVIRAPAEIGPDEILEAAHHQFILTHWEELAAASLSGYRQAGKGVLIVGEATPPRNKALRHSFMIHRLAYAAQDALQSVQEIPSLQWLLDQVERYDPHQTVLLLFTTEADTHAYAVEGDPPPPDALLFVQASNN
;
A
#
# COMPACT_ATOMS: atom_id res chain seq x y z
N MET A 1 -5.58 -4.47 17.62
CA MET A 1 -6.12 -3.09 17.80
C MET A 1 -7.39 -2.97 16.96
N PRO A 2 -8.35 -2.09 17.28
CA PRO A 2 -9.50 -1.89 16.40
C PRO A 2 -9.07 -1.25 15.07
N ASP A 3 -9.71 -1.68 13.98
CA ASP A 3 -9.46 -1.17 12.63
C ASP A 3 -10.46 -0.03 12.33
N ARG A 4 -9.98 1.04 11.70
CA ARG A 4 -10.82 1.98 10.94
C ARG A 4 -11.00 1.38 9.54
N ILE A 5 -12.25 1.24 9.10
CA ILE A 5 -12.60 0.59 7.83
C ILE A 5 -13.30 1.61 6.95
N THR A 6 -12.81 1.78 5.73
CA THR A 6 -13.39 2.64 4.69
C THR A 6 -13.66 1.80 3.45
N GLU A 7 -14.89 1.86 2.95
CA GLU A 7 -15.28 1.21 1.70
C GLU A 7 -15.35 2.23 0.56
N HIS A 8 -14.82 1.87 -0.60
CA HIS A 8 -14.90 2.66 -1.83
C HIS A 8 -15.49 1.83 -2.96
N LEU A 9 -16.19 2.52 -3.87
CA LEU A 9 -16.59 2.01 -5.17
C LEU A 9 -16.04 2.98 -6.21
N ASP A 10 -15.33 2.46 -7.20
CA ASP A 10 -14.87 3.30 -8.31
C ASP A 10 -15.93 3.46 -9.41
N GLU A 11 -15.58 4.21 -10.45
CA GLU A 11 -16.49 4.51 -11.58
C GLU A 11 -16.91 3.26 -12.36
N GLU A 12 -16.13 2.19 -12.29
CA GLU A 12 -16.39 0.90 -12.95
C GLU A 12 -17.19 -0.05 -12.04
N GLY A 13 -17.49 0.36 -10.81
CA GLY A 13 -18.21 -0.42 -9.81
C GLY A 13 -17.34 -1.44 -9.07
N ARG A 14 -16.01 -1.34 -9.16
CA ARG A 14 -15.06 -2.19 -8.44
C ARG A 14 -15.05 -1.79 -6.96
N ARG A 15 -15.05 -2.79 -6.08
CA ARG A 15 -15.10 -2.56 -4.64
C ARG A 15 -13.71 -2.58 -4.03
N PHE A 16 -13.50 -1.65 -3.09
CA PHE A 16 -12.30 -1.58 -2.29
C PHE A 16 -12.67 -1.46 -0.82
N VAL A 17 -11.99 -2.23 0.02
CA VAL A 17 -12.09 -2.17 1.48
C VAL A 17 -10.70 -1.83 2.00
N ILE A 18 -10.55 -0.62 2.53
CA ILE A 18 -9.30 -0.12 3.08
C ILE A 18 -9.41 -0.09 4.61
N ARG A 19 -8.51 -0.80 5.27
CA ARG A 19 -8.39 -0.85 6.73
C ARG A 19 -7.13 -0.13 7.19
N ALA A 20 -7.25 0.65 8.25
CA ALA A 20 -6.16 1.42 8.87
C ALA A 20 -6.22 1.30 10.40
N PRO A 21 -5.12 1.53 11.13
CA PRO A 21 -5.12 1.56 12.60
C PRO A 21 -6.02 2.70 13.13
N ALA A 22 -6.95 2.40 14.04
CA ALA A 22 -7.92 3.38 14.54
C ALA A 22 -7.34 4.48 15.44
N GLU A 23 -6.22 4.21 16.12
CA GLU A 23 -5.64 5.12 17.13
C GLU A 23 -4.78 6.23 16.54
N ILE A 24 -4.38 6.10 15.28
CA ILE A 24 -3.65 7.14 14.55
C ILE A 24 -4.71 8.07 13.96
N GLY A 25 -4.90 9.23 14.59
CA GLY A 25 -5.79 10.28 14.12
C GLY A 25 -5.29 10.78 12.76
N PRO A 26 -5.96 10.41 11.66
CA PRO A 26 -5.44 10.72 10.34
C PRO A 26 -5.57 12.22 10.10
N ASP A 27 -4.57 12.81 9.46
CA ASP A 27 -4.84 13.98 8.64
C ASP A 27 -5.78 13.51 7.52
N GLU A 28 -7.06 13.89 7.61
CA GLU A 28 -8.12 13.43 6.70
C GLU A 28 -7.78 13.74 5.23
N ILE A 29 -7.06 14.85 4.98
CA ILE A 29 -6.65 15.24 3.63
C ILE A 29 -5.57 14.28 3.12
N LEU A 30 -4.60 13.95 3.96
CA LEU A 30 -3.53 13.03 3.62
C LEU A 30 -4.07 11.60 3.43
N GLU A 31 -4.95 11.13 4.31
CA GLU A 31 -5.57 9.81 4.20
C GLU A 31 -6.42 9.71 2.92
N ALA A 32 -7.19 10.74 2.59
CA ALA A 32 -7.92 10.80 1.32
C ALA A 32 -6.98 10.74 0.11
N ALA A 33 -5.82 11.42 0.15
CA ALA A 33 -4.82 11.36 -0.91
C ALA A 33 -4.21 9.94 -1.06
N HIS A 34 -3.90 9.27 0.05
CA HIS A 34 -3.43 7.89 0.03
C HIS A 34 -4.50 6.94 -0.55
N HIS A 35 -5.76 7.06 -0.12
CA HIS A 35 -6.86 6.27 -0.67
C HIS A 35 -7.00 6.49 -2.18
N GLN A 36 -6.96 7.75 -2.63
CA GLN A 36 -7.01 8.04 -4.06
C GLN A 36 -5.84 7.41 -4.82
N PHE A 37 -4.62 7.46 -4.28
CA PHE A 37 -3.46 6.80 -4.88
C PHE A 37 -3.66 5.28 -4.97
N ILE A 38 -4.15 4.64 -3.90
CA ILE A 38 -4.43 3.20 -3.85
C ILE A 38 -5.42 2.81 -4.94
N LEU A 39 -6.54 3.55 -5.05
CA LEU A 39 -7.58 3.29 -6.05
C LEU A 39 -7.05 3.46 -7.47
N THR A 40 -6.31 4.55 -7.73
CA THR A 40 -5.76 4.86 -9.06
C THR A 40 -4.73 3.83 -9.52
N HIS A 41 -3.89 3.31 -8.60
CA HIS A 41 -2.77 2.42 -8.92
C HIS A 41 -2.99 0.97 -8.46
N TRP A 42 -4.23 0.58 -8.21
CA TRP A 42 -4.54 -0.67 -7.53
C TRP A 42 -3.90 -1.90 -8.19
N GLU A 43 -4.05 -2.05 -9.50
CA GLU A 43 -3.57 -3.22 -10.23
C GLU A 43 -2.04 -3.35 -10.13
N GLU A 44 -1.31 -2.24 -10.22
CA GLU A 44 0.15 -2.20 -10.08
C GLU A 44 0.57 -2.57 -8.66
N LEU A 45 -0.10 -2.03 -7.65
CA LEU A 45 0.18 -2.32 -6.23
C LEU A 45 -0.11 -3.79 -5.89
N ALA A 46 -1.25 -4.31 -6.34
CA ALA A 46 -1.67 -5.68 -6.10
C ALA A 46 -0.75 -6.68 -6.83
N ALA A 47 -0.38 -6.40 -8.09
CA ALA A 47 0.59 -7.18 -8.84
C ALA A 47 1.98 -7.18 -8.20
N ALA A 48 2.48 -6.02 -7.77
CA ALA A 48 3.78 -5.87 -7.12
C ALA A 48 3.81 -6.60 -5.76
N SER A 49 2.75 -6.49 -4.97
CA SER A 49 2.60 -7.19 -3.69
C SER A 49 2.65 -8.71 -3.86
N LEU A 50 1.86 -9.26 -4.79
CA LEU A 50 1.86 -10.70 -5.03
C LEU A 50 3.20 -11.19 -5.60
N SER A 51 3.82 -10.39 -6.46
CA SER A 51 5.16 -10.69 -6.99
C SER A 51 6.22 -10.73 -5.89
N GLY A 52 6.19 -9.77 -4.97
CA GLY A 52 7.05 -9.74 -3.79
C GLY A 52 6.81 -10.94 -2.87
N TYR A 53 5.55 -11.28 -2.61
CA TYR A 53 5.17 -12.46 -1.83
C TYR A 53 5.73 -13.75 -2.43
N ARG A 54 5.60 -13.95 -3.75
CA ARG A 54 6.12 -15.13 -4.44
C ARG A 54 7.63 -15.27 -4.35
N GLN A 55 8.36 -14.15 -4.21
CA GLN A 55 9.82 -14.14 -4.14
C GLN A 55 10.35 -14.27 -2.71
N ALA A 56 9.71 -13.60 -1.75
CA ALA A 56 10.27 -13.39 -0.40
C ALA A 56 9.37 -13.86 0.75
N GLY A 57 8.20 -14.42 0.46
CA GLY A 57 7.21 -14.81 1.47
C GLY A 57 6.41 -13.61 1.97
N LYS A 58 5.68 -13.77 3.09
CA LYS A 58 4.78 -12.74 3.63
C LYS A 58 5.50 -11.42 3.92
N GLY A 59 4.83 -10.30 3.71
CA GLY A 59 5.44 -8.99 3.81
C GLY A 59 4.51 -7.84 3.44
N VAL A 60 5.09 -6.65 3.36
CA VAL A 60 4.41 -5.37 3.14
C VAL A 60 5.01 -4.68 1.93
N LEU A 61 4.17 -4.06 1.10
CA LEU A 61 4.60 -3.18 0.03
C LEU A 61 4.77 -1.75 0.57
N ILE A 62 6.00 -1.25 0.51
CA ILE A 62 6.36 0.10 0.93
C ILE A 62 6.17 1.04 -0.26
N VAL A 63 5.38 2.10 -0.03
CA VAL A 63 5.17 3.20 -0.97
C VAL A 63 5.90 4.42 -0.40
N GLY A 64 7.10 4.67 -0.90
CA GLY A 64 7.93 5.79 -0.46
C GLY A 64 7.83 6.97 -1.43
N GLU A 65 7.70 8.19 -0.92
CA GLU A 65 7.91 9.37 -1.74
C GLU A 65 9.40 9.48 -2.14
N ALA A 66 9.69 9.52 -3.44
CA ALA A 66 11.04 9.75 -3.93
C ALA A 66 11.35 11.25 -3.82
N THR A 67 12.62 11.56 -3.51
CA THR A 67 13.10 12.94 -3.50
C THR A 67 12.79 13.60 -4.85
N PRO A 68 12.06 14.73 -4.87
CA PRO A 68 11.64 15.34 -6.11
C PRO A 68 12.85 15.82 -6.91
N PRO A 69 12.77 15.82 -8.26
CA PRO A 69 13.88 16.21 -9.10
C PRO A 69 14.41 17.61 -8.74
N ARG A 70 15.74 17.80 -8.87
CA ARG A 70 16.39 19.06 -8.49
C ARG A 70 15.80 20.28 -9.22
N ASN A 71 15.23 20.08 -10.42
CA ASN A 71 14.61 21.12 -11.23
C ASN A 71 13.32 21.65 -10.60
N LYS A 72 13.33 22.92 -10.18
CA LYS A 72 12.21 23.62 -9.51
C LYS A 72 10.90 23.61 -10.32
N ALA A 73 10.97 23.59 -11.66
CA ALA A 73 9.77 23.53 -12.50
C ALA A 73 9.07 22.16 -12.43
N LEU A 74 9.83 21.08 -12.21
CA LEU A 74 9.29 19.72 -12.10
C LEU A 74 8.86 19.37 -10.67
N ARG A 75 9.38 20.08 -9.66
CA ARG A 75 9.04 19.87 -8.23
C ARG A 75 7.57 20.10 -7.91
N HIS A 76 6.89 20.98 -8.67
CA HIS A 76 5.50 21.31 -8.42
C HIS A 76 4.51 20.51 -9.27
N SER A 77 5.01 19.68 -10.19
CA SER A 77 4.17 18.99 -11.18
C SER A 77 4.30 17.46 -11.14
N PHE A 78 5.27 16.92 -10.38
CA PHE A 78 5.51 15.48 -10.31
C PHE A 78 5.79 15.05 -8.87
N MET A 79 4.94 14.17 -8.34
CA MET A 79 5.28 13.32 -7.21
C MET A 79 5.72 11.96 -7.76
N ILE A 80 6.89 11.49 -7.34
CA ILE A 80 7.42 10.19 -7.75
C ILE A 80 7.27 9.27 -6.55
N HIS A 81 6.55 8.17 -6.72
CA HIS A 81 6.47 7.13 -5.70
C HIS A 81 7.42 5.98 -6.07
N ARG A 82 8.14 5.45 -5.07
CA ARG A 82 8.95 4.24 -5.18
C ARG A 82 8.25 3.11 -4.47
N LEU A 83 8.15 1.98 -5.16
CA LEU A 83 7.65 0.74 -4.59
C LEU A 83 8.83 -0.13 -4.16
N ALA A 84 8.77 -0.65 -2.94
CA ALA A 84 9.68 -1.65 -2.43
C ALA A 84 8.90 -2.74 -1.69
N TYR A 85 9.38 -3.97 -1.69
CA TYR A 85 8.77 -5.05 -0.91
C TYR A 85 9.63 -5.36 0.30
N ALA A 86 9.04 -5.34 1.49
CA ALA A 86 9.70 -5.71 2.74
C ALA A 86 9.08 -6.99 3.29
N ALA A 87 9.86 -8.07 3.28
CA ALA A 87 9.48 -9.33 3.89
C ALA A 87 9.35 -9.20 5.42
N GLN A 88 8.55 -10.06 6.03
CA GLN A 88 8.27 -10.06 7.48
C GLN A 88 9.53 -9.95 8.34
N ASP A 89 10.58 -10.71 8.01
CA ASP A 89 11.84 -10.74 8.77
C ASP A 89 12.55 -9.38 8.80
N ALA A 90 12.44 -8.60 7.72
CA ALA A 90 13.01 -7.25 7.65
C ALA A 90 12.21 -6.26 8.51
N LEU A 91 10.89 -6.44 8.60
CA LEU A 91 9.99 -5.56 9.35
C LEU A 91 10.16 -5.70 10.88
N GLN A 92 10.55 -6.88 11.36
CA GLN A 92 10.79 -7.11 12.80
C GLN A 92 11.90 -6.22 13.38
N SER A 93 12.83 -5.75 12.54
CA SER A 93 13.95 -4.90 12.96
C SER A 93 13.56 -3.44 13.23
N VAL A 94 12.32 -3.02 12.92
CA VAL A 94 11.87 -1.61 12.97
C VAL A 94 10.59 -1.44 13.81
N GLN A 95 10.32 -2.38 14.73
CA GLN A 95 9.05 -2.54 15.46
C GLN A 95 8.63 -1.35 16.35
N GLU A 96 9.51 -0.37 16.60
CA GLU A 96 9.21 0.76 17.49
C GLU A 96 8.18 1.76 16.92
N ILE A 97 7.77 1.60 15.66
CA ILE A 97 6.78 2.47 14.99
C ILE A 97 5.36 1.87 15.14
N PRO A 98 4.39 2.58 15.76
CA PRO A 98 3.04 2.05 15.98
C PRO A 98 2.32 1.55 14.72
N SER A 99 2.43 2.29 13.60
CA SER A 99 1.88 1.88 12.29
C SER A 99 2.46 0.54 11.82
N LEU A 100 3.73 0.28 12.13
CA LEU A 100 4.41 -0.95 11.78
C LEU A 100 3.97 -2.12 12.66
N GLN A 101 3.75 -1.88 13.95
CA GLN A 101 3.21 -2.91 14.86
C GLN A 101 1.84 -3.40 14.37
N TRP A 102 0.96 -2.49 13.97
CA TRP A 102 -0.34 -2.88 13.39
C TRP A 102 -0.16 -3.70 12.11
N LEU A 103 0.78 -3.33 11.22
CA LEU A 103 1.08 -4.12 10.02
C LEU A 103 1.62 -5.51 10.34
N LEU A 104 2.51 -5.64 11.33
CA LEU A 104 3.05 -6.94 11.74
C LEU A 104 1.92 -7.87 12.21
N ASP A 105 0.95 -7.37 12.97
CA ASP A 105 -0.25 -8.13 13.36
C ASP A 105 -1.06 -8.59 12.12
N GLN A 106 -1.17 -7.74 11.08
CA GLN A 106 -1.85 -8.10 9.83
C GLN A 106 -1.05 -9.14 9.03
N VAL A 107 0.28 -9.02 8.97
CA VAL A 107 1.17 -9.95 8.24
C VAL A 107 0.97 -11.39 8.71
N GLU A 108 0.74 -11.61 9.99
CA GLU A 108 0.47 -12.96 10.51
C GLU A 108 -0.80 -13.59 9.92
N ARG A 109 -1.83 -12.78 9.62
CA ARG A 109 -3.21 -13.25 9.42
C ARG A 109 -3.76 -13.02 8.02
N TYR A 110 -3.17 -12.14 7.22
CA TYR A 110 -3.69 -11.82 5.88
C TYR A 110 -3.50 -12.98 4.90
N ASP A 111 -4.36 -12.99 3.87
CA ASP A 111 -4.21 -13.80 2.68
C ASP A 111 -3.58 -12.95 1.56
N PRO A 112 -2.35 -13.25 1.10
CA PRO A 112 -1.68 -12.49 0.04
C PRO A 112 -2.36 -12.61 -1.33
N HIS A 113 -3.31 -13.54 -1.50
CA HIS A 113 -4.12 -13.66 -2.72
C HIS A 113 -5.36 -12.77 -2.70
N GLN A 114 -5.65 -12.07 -1.59
CA GLN A 114 -6.84 -11.23 -1.43
C GLN A 114 -6.50 -9.84 -0.89
N THR A 115 -5.55 -9.75 0.04
CA THR A 115 -5.21 -8.53 0.77
C THR A 115 -3.79 -8.05 0.43
N VAL A 116 -3.66 -6.76 0.19
CA VAL A 116 -2.38 -6.06 0.05
C VAL A 116 -2.12 -5.24 1.30
N LEU A 117 -0.96 -5.46 1.93
CA LEU A 117 -0.50 -4.64 3.04
C LEU A 117 0.41 -3.52 2.50
N LEU A 118 0.09 -2.28 2.84
CA LEU A 118 0.78 -1.08 2.37
C LEU A 118 1.35 -0.30 3.54
N LEU A 119 2.56 0.22 3.35
CA LEU A 119 3.16 1.23 4.21
C LEU A 119 3.54 2.45 3.37
N PHE A 120 2.76 3.51 3.48
CA PHE A 120 3.14 4.82 2.95
C PHE A 120 4.16 5.44 3.89
N THR A 121 5.29 5.88 3.36
CA THR A 121 6.36 6.46 4.18
C THR A 121 6.96 7.69 3.52
N THR A 122 7.15 8.71 4.35
CA THR A 122 7.96 9.89 4.07
C THR A 122 9.10 9.97 5.08
N GLU A 123 9.93 11.02 5.02
CA GLU A 123 10.95 11.27 6.05
C GLU A 123 10.35 11.55 7.44
N ALA A 124 9.10 12.04 7.48
CA ALA A 124 8.47 12.53 8.71
C ALA A 124 7.37 11.61 9.24
N ASP A 125 6.78 10.77 8.40
CA ASP A 125 5.55 10.05 8.75
C ASP A 125 5.40 8.70 8.04
N THR A 126 4.62 7.83 8.65
CA THR A 126 4.30 6.49 8.15
C THR A 126 2.84 6.12 8.37
N HIS A 127 2.17 5.72 7.30
CA HIS A 127 0.76 5.33 7.31
C HIS A 127 0.60 3.90 6.80
N ALA A 128 -0.10 3.10 7.60
CA ALA A 128 -0.31 1.69 7.32
C ALA A 128 -1.72 1.43 6.81
N TYR A 129 -1.85 0.57 5.80
CA TYR A 129 -3.13 0.13 5.26
C TYR A 129 -3.12 -1.37 4.96
N ALA A 130 -4.29 -1.99 5.11
CA ALA A 130 -4.60 -3.31 4.55
C ALA A 130 -5.75 -3.13 3.58
N VAL A 131 -5.55 -3.55 2.33
CA VAL A 131 -6.47 -3.26 1.24
C VAL A 131 -6.92 -4.55 0.59
N GLU A 132 -8.23 -4.74 0.50
CA GLU A 132 -8.86 -5.73 -0.37
C GLU A 132 -9.52 -4.96 -1.49
N GLY A 133 -9.27 -5.35 -2.74
CA GLY A 133 -9.72 -4.60 -3.91
C GLY A 133 -9.94 -5.50 -5.12
N ASP A 134 -10.80 -5.05 -6.02
CA ASP A 134 -11.08 -5.70 -7.28
C ASP A 134 -10.26 -5.05 -8.42
N PRO A 135 -9.56 -5.83 -9.27
CA PRO A 135 -9.42 -7.28 -9.21
C PRO A 135 -8.48 -7.73 -8.07
N PRO A 136 -8.61 -8.98 -7.56
CA PRO A 136 -7.72 -9.50 -6.53
C PRO A 136 -6.27 -9.63 -7.07
N PRO A 137 -5.25 -9.70 -6.18
CA PRO A 137 -3.84 -9.72 -6.58
C PRO A 137 -3.43 -10.71 -7.69
N PRO A 138 -3.95 -11.96 -7.75
CA PRO A 138 -3.64 -12.88 -8.85
C PRO A 138 -4.08 -12.37 -10.21
N ASP A 139 -5.25 -11.76 -10.28
CA ASP A 139 -5.87 -11.28 -11.51
C ASP A 139 -5.24 -9.95 -11.94
N ALA A 140 -4.96 -9.05 -10.98
CA ALA A 140 -4.19 -7.84 -11.20
C ALA A 140 -2.81 -8.14 -11.81
N LEU A 141 -2.13 -9.18 -11.30
CA LEU A 141 -0.83 -9.59 -11.84
C LEU A 141 -0.93 -10.08 -13.30
N LEU A 142 -1.96 -10.85 -13.63
CA LEU A 142 -2.20 -11.29 -15.00
C LEU A 142 -2.47 -10.11 -15.94
N PHE A 143 -3.26 -9.13 -15.49
CA PHE A 143 -3.54 -7.92 -16.26
C PHE A 143 -2.27 -7.11 -16.53
N VAL A 144 -1.47 -6.82 -15.49
CA VAL A 144 -0.22 -6.05 -15.63
C VAL A 144 0.80 -6.78 -16.52
N GLN A 145 0.87 -8.12 -16.44
CA GLN A 145 1.74 -8.91 -17.32
C GLN A 145 1.28 -8.89 -18.78
N ALA A 146 -0.04 -8.87 -19.02
CA ALA A 146 -0.60 -8.77 -20.36
C ALA A 146 -0.36 -7.38 -20.98
N SER A 147 -0.46 -6.31 -20.20
CA SER A 147 -0.27 -4.93 -20.66
C SER A 147 1.20 -4.56 -20.92
N ASN A 148 2.16 -5.31 -20.38
CA ASN A 148 3.59 -5.08 -20.55
C ASN A 148 4.25 -5.92 -21.66
N ASN A 149 3.50 -6.79 -22.35
CA ASN A 149 3.94 -7.58 -23.51
C ASN A 149 3.51 -6.95 -24.83
#